data_AF-A0A960S1J3-F1
#
_entry.id   AF-A0A960S1J3-F1
#
_cell.length_a   1.000
_cell.length_b   1.000
_cell.length_c   1.000
_cell.angle_alpha   90.00
_cell.angle_beta   90.00
_cell.angle_gamma   90.00
#
_symmetry.space_group_name_H-M   'P 1'
#
loop_
_entity.id
_entity.type
_entity.pdbx_description
1 polymer ?
#
loop_
_entity_poly.entity_id
_entity_poly.type
_entity_poly.pdbx_seq_one_letter_code
_entity_poly.pdbx_strand_id
1 'polypeptide(L)'
;MKNNTYTLLFLALAGVLVLFGVNYLSTAKSEMENKELASFGNLGLNPAKVKGIAIEKAGKRFTLNQEQQVKALSFLNTMVPVDKKDYPKKETFDFSRIVVSRFNLPDVSIVPVARADKDIVFDVPVLDTNSYLLSMSGGELQELIRKATQE
;
A
#
# COMPACT_ATOMS: atom_id res chain seq x y z
N MET A 1 26.04 -39.32 34.28
CA MET A 1 25.64 -37.89 34.30
C MET A 1 26.19 -37.06 33.14
N LYS A 2 27.34 -37.37 32.52
CA LYS A 2 27.92 -36.56 31.42
C LYS A 2 27.10 -36.55 30.11
N ASN A 3 26.33 -37.60 29.80
CA ASN A 3 25.61 -37.68 28.52
C ASN A 3 24.39 -36.75 28.44
N ASN A 4 23.71 -36.46 29.55
CA ASN A 4 22.54 -35.58 29.55
C ASN A 4 22.87 -34.11 29.25
N THR A 5 24.08 -33.66 29.59
CA THR A 5 24.48 -32.26 29.38
C THR A 5 24.67 -31.96 27.90
N TYR A 6 25.23 -32.88 27.11
CA TYR A 6 25.35 -32.72 25.67
C TYR A 6 24.00 -32.80 24.95
N THR A 7 23.10 -33.67 25.41
CA THR A 7 21.72 -33.75 24.87
C THR A 7 20.93 -32.47 25.12
N LEU A 8 21.03 -31.89 26.33
CA LEU A 8 20.42 -30.60 26.66
C LEU A 8 21.02 -29.44 25.86
N LEU A 9 22.34 -29.42 25.70
CA LEU A 9 23.03 -28.40 24.90
C LEU A 9 22.62 -28.46 23.43
N PHE A 10 22.50 -29.66 22.87
CA PHE A 10 22.05 -29.86 21.49
C PHE A 10 20.60 -29.43 21.28
N LEU A 11 19.70 -29.78 22.22
CA LEU A 11 18.29 -29.35 22.19
C LEU A 11 18.15 -27.82 22.30
N ALA A 12 18.96 -27.19 23.14
CA ALA A 12 18.98 -25.73 23.26
C ALA A 12 19.47 -25.07 21.96
N LEU A 13 20.54 -25.58 21.34
CA LEU A 13 21.03 -25.08 20.06
C LEU A 13 20.01 -25.25 18.93
N ALA A 14 19.36 -26.43 18.87
CA ALA A 14 18.31 -26.70 17.89
C ALA A 14 17.11 -25.76 18.07
N GLY A 15 16.70 -25.49 19.31
CA GLY A 15 15.63 -24.53 19.61
C GLY A 15 15.96 -23.11 19.17
N VAL A 16 17.20 -22.66 19.39
CA VAL A 16 17.67 -21.35 18.91
C VAL A 16 17.67 -21.29 17.39
N LEU A 17 18.18 -22.33 16.70
CA LEU A 17 18.18 -22.39 15.24
C LEU A 17 16.77 -22.36 14.64
N VAL A 18 15.80 -23.02 15.28
CA VAL A 18 14.39 -22.98 14.87
C VAL A 18 13.82 -21.57 15.02
N LEU A 19 14.08 -20.89 16.14
CA LEU A 19 13.63 -19.51 16.35
C LEU A 19 14.22 -18.54 15.31
N PHE A 20 15.51 -18.68 14.99
CA PHE A 20 16.14 -17.91 13.92
C PHE A 20 15.54 -18.24 12.55
N GLY A 21 15.30 -19.51 12.24
CA GLY A 21 14.71 -19.94 10.97
C GLY A 21 13.28 -19.41 10.77
N VAL A 22 12.44 -19.47 11.80
CA VAL A 22 11.06 -18.96 11.75
C VAL A 22 11.05 -17.45 11.60
N ASN A 23 11.91 -16.73 12.32
CA ASN A 23 11.98 -15.27 12.23
C ASN A 23 12.52 -14.79 10.87
N TYR A 24 13.56 -15.45 10.35
CA TYR A 24 14.13 -15.13 9.04
C TYR A 24 13.16 -15.42 7.89
N LEU A 25 12.43 -16.53 7.95
CA LEU A 25 11.43 -16.87 6.94
C LEU A 25 10.25 -15.89 6.92
N SER A 26 9.84 -15.38 8.09
CA SER A 26 8.80 -14.35 8.19
C SER A 26 9.24 -13.05 7.50
N THR A 27 10.48 -12.60 7.74
CA THR A 27 11.02 -11.38 7.12
C THR A 27 11.20 -11.54 5.62
N ALA A 28 11.73 -12.69 5.16
CA ALA A 28 11.92 -12.96 3.74
C ALA A 28 10.60 -13.01 2.95
N LYS A 29 9.52 -13.53 3.55
CA LYS A 29 8.19 -13.53 2.93
C LYS A 29 7.63 -12.11 2.78
N SER A 30 7.80 -11.26 3.80
CA SER A 30 7.39 -9.85 3.73
C SER A 30 8.17 -9.06 2.68
N GLU A 31 9.46 -9.34 2.48
CA GLU A 31 10.25 -8.71 1.40
C GLU A 31 9.81 -9.15 0.00
N MET A 32 9.49 -10.44 -0.19
CA MET A 32 9.02 -10.94 -1.50
C MET A 32 7.63 -10.38 -1.87
N GLU A 33 6.72 -10.26 -0.91
CA GLU A 33 5.39 -9.68 -1.15
C GLU A 33 5.44 -8.18 -1.46
N ASN A 34 6.39 -7.42 -0.87
CA ASN A 34 6.61 -6.02 -1.22
C ASN A 34 7.29 -5.83 -2.58
N LYS A 35 8.15 -6.77 -3.01
CA LYS A 35 8.77 -6.74 -4.35
C LYS A 35 7.77 -6.90 -5.50
N GLU A 36 6.63 -7.57 -5.31
CA GLU A 36 5.55 -7.60 -6.31
C GLU A 36 4.99 -6.20 -6.61
N LEU A 37 4.97 -5.28 -5.63
CA LEU A 37 4.53 -3.89 -5.84
C LEU A 37 5.65 -2.97 -6.33
N ALA A 38 6.90 -3.21 -5.95
CA ALA A 38 8.01 -2.31 -6.26
C ALA A 38 8.56 -2.44 -7.69
N SER A 39 8.05 -3.38 -8.50
CA SER A 39 8.74 -3.77 -9.74
C SER A 39 8.89 -2.65 -10.78
N PHE A 40 8.08 -1.58 -10.78
CA PHE A 40 8.21 -0.49 -11.78
C PHE A 40 7.71 0.88 -11.31
N GLY A 41 7.83 1.23 -10.02
CA GLY A 41 7.37 2.55 -9.55
C GLY A 41 5.87 2.82 -9.77
N ASN A 42 5.09 1.77 -10.06
CA ASN A 42 3.65 1.78 -10.30
C ASN A 42 2.98 0.94 -9.22
N LEU A 43 1.74 1.30 -8.85
CA LEU A 43 1.04 0.64 -7.76
C LEU A 43 0.67 -0.83 -8.06
N GLY A 44 0.49 -1.18 -9.34
CA GLY A 44 0.39 -2.56 -9.81
C GLY A 44 -0.69 -3.41 -9.11
N LEU A 45 -1.82 -2.82 -8.74
CA LEU A 45 -2.85 -3.51 -7.98
C LEU A 45 -3.56 -4.55 -8.85
N ASN A 46 -3.42 -5.82 -8.49
CA ASN A 46 -4.15 -6.91 -9.14
C ASN A 46 -5.64 -6.87 -8.74
N PRO A 47 -6.58 -6.68 -9.69
CA PRO A 47 -8.02 -6.63 -9.39
C PRO A 47 -8.54 -7.85 -8.63
N ALA A 48 -8.01 -9.05 -8.92
CA ALA A 48 -8.44 -10.28 -8.26
C ALA A 48 -8.02 -10.36 -6.78
N LYS A 49 -7.01 -9.58 -6.37
CA LYS A 49 -6.54 -9.50 -4.98
C LYS A 49 -7.18 -8.32 -4.22
N VAL A 50 -7.97 -7.46 -4.87
CA VAL A 50 -8.64 -6.33 -4.23
C VAL A 50 -9.97 -6.78 -3.64
N LYS A 51 -10.14 -6.58 -2.33
CA LYS A 51 -11.38 -6.85 -1.59
C LYS A 51 -12.33 -5.66 -1.65
N GLY A 52 -11.80 -4.45 -1.63
CA GLY A 52 -12.59 -3.23 -1.68
C GLY A 52 -11.72 -1.98 -1.70
N ILE A 53 -12.33 -0.87 -2.09
CA ILE A 53 -11.69 0.45 -2.07
C ILE A 53 -12.59 1.38 -1.28
N ALA A 54 -12.00 2.15 -0.38
CA ALA A 54 -12.73 3.14 0.41
C ALA A 54 -11.99 4.47 0.45
N ILE A 55 -12.75 5.55 0.56
CA ILE A 55 -12.24 6.91 0.74
C ILE A 55 -12.44 7.32 2.19
N GLU A 56 -11.40 7.78 2.86
CA GLU A 56 -11.49 8.31 4.22
C GLU A 56 -11.60 9.84 4.16
N LYS A 57 -12.73 10.39 4.61
CA LYS A 57 -13.02 11.82 4.63
C LYS A 57 -13.61 12.23 5.97
N ALA A 58 -13.01 13.23 6.61
CA ALA A 58 -13.40 13.71 7.94
C ALA A 58 -13.54 12.58 8.99
N GLY A 59 -12.64 11.60 8.97
CA GLY A 59 -12.66 10.44 9.89
C GLY A 59 -13.73 9.38 9.57
N LYS A 60 -14.57 9.59 8.57
CA LYS A 60 -15.54 8.58 8.07
C LYS A 60 -14.96 7.85 6.87
N ARG A 61 -15.32 6.57 6.73
CA ARG A 61 -14.91 5.70 5.62
C ARG A 61 -16.09 5.46 4.67
N PHE A 62 -15.93 5.90 3.44
CA PHE A 62 -16.90 5.76 2.36
C PHE A 62 -16.46 4.63 1.44
N THR A 63 -17.11 3.47 1.52
CA THR A 63 -16.81 2.32 0.67
C THR A 63 -17.36 2.55 -0.73
N LEU A 64 -16.50 2.42 -1.74
CA LEU A 64 -16.91 2.56 -3.14
C LEU A 64 -17.81 1.39 -3.55
N ASN A 65 -18.81 1.66 -4.39
CA ASN A 65 -19.59 0.59 -5.04
C ASN A 65 -18.76 -0.12 -6.12
N GLN A 66 -19.28 -1.22 -6.70
CA GLN A 66 -18.52 -2.04 -7.67
C GLN A 66 -18.04 -1.23 -8.89
N GLU A 67 -18.90 -0.39 -9.48
CA GLU A 67 -18.55 0.42 -10.64
C GLU A 67 -17.46 1.45 -10.31
N GLN A 68 -17.59 2.12 -9.17
CA GLN A 68 -16.61 3.08 -8.65
C GLN A 68 -15.28 2.39 -8.34
N GLN A 69 -15.29 1.18 -7.78
CA GLN A 69 -14.08 0.42 -7.50
C GLN A 69 -13.31 0.09 -8.78
N VAL A 70 -13.99 -0.35 -9.84
CA VAL A 70 -13.35 -0.65 -11.14
C VAL A 70 -12.70 0.61 -11.72
N LYS A 71 -13.40 1.74 -11.72
CA LYS A 71 -12.88 3.02 -12.20
C LYS A 71 -11.69 3.50 -11.37
N ALA A 72 -11.83 3.49 -10.04
CA ALA A 72 -10.75 3.88 -9.14
C ALA A 72 -9.50 3.02 -9.37
N LEU A 73 -9.66 1.70 -9.48
CA LEU A 73 -8.54 0.79 -9.71
C LEU A 73 -7.83 1.07 -11.05
N SER A 74 -8.59 1.40 -12.09
CA SER A 74 -8.02 1.83 -13.38
C SER A 74 -7.11 3.05 -13.20
N PHE A 75 -7.59 4.10 -12.53
CA PHE A 75 -6.79 5.31 -12.28
C PHE A 75 -5.60 5.09 -11.37
N LEU A 76 -5.75 4.24 -10.35
CA LEU A 76 -4.65 3.92 -9.43
C LEU A 76 -3.53 3.14 -10.14
N ASN A 77 -3.88 2.28 -11.09
CA ASN A 77 -2.92 1.47 -11.83
C ASN A 77 -2.22 2.22 -12.98
N THR A 78 -2.76 3.36 -13.41
CA THR A 78 -2.15 4.22 -14.44
C THR A 78 -1.34 5.39 -13.84
N MET A 79 -1.19 5.43 -12.52
CA MET A 79 -0.34 6.43 -11.88
C MET A 79 1.12 6.28 -12.30
N VAL A 80 1.80 7.42 -12.42
CA VAL A 80 3.20 7.48 -12.82
C VAL A 80 4.07 8.04 -11.70
N PRO A 81 5.30 7.54 -11.52
CA PRO A 81 6.21 8.06 -10.52
C PRO A 81 6.69 9.47 -10.89
N VAL A 82 6.73 10.35 -9.89
CA VAL A 82 7.26 11.72 -10.00
C VAL A 82 8.20 12.03 -8.84
N ASP A 83 9.14 12.96 -9.04
CA ASP A 83 10.15 13.29 -8.04
C ASP A 83 9.54 14.06 -6.86
N LYS A 84 9.84 13.64 -5.62
CA LYS A 84 9.34 14.32 -4.41
C LYS A 84 9.79 15.78 -4.31
N LYS A 85 10.95 16.11 -4.90
CA LYS A 85 11.53 17.46 -4.90
C LYS A 85 10.66 18.48 -5.62
N ASP A 86 9.86 18.03 -6.59
CA ASP A 86 9.00 18.90 -7.39
C ASP A 86 7.74 19.32 -6.61
N TYR A 87 7.47 18.65 -5.49
CA TYR A 87 6.30 18.88 -4.62
C TYR A 87 6.72 19.09 -3.15
N PRO A 88 7.43 20.20 -2.84
CA PRO A 88 8.00 20.43 -1.51
C PRO A 88 6.96 20.83 -0.46
N LYS A 89 5.76 21.27 -0.88
CA LYS A 89 4.68 21.69 0.02
C LYS A 89 3.53 20.71 -0.07
N LYS A 90 3.07 20.26 1.10
CA LYS A 90 1.85 19.45 1.20
C LYS A 90 0.62 20.35 1.17
N GLU A 91 -0.33 20.02 0.31
CA GLU A 91 -1.63 20.65 0.24
C GLU A 91 -2.66 19.89 1.07
N THR A 92 -3.71 20.61 1.49
CA THR A 92 -4.85 20.00 2.19
C THR A 92 -5.92 19.58 1.18
N PHE A 93 -6.45 18.37 1.36
CA PHE A 93 -7.53 17.82 0.55
C PHE A 93 -8.78 17.63 1.39
N ASP A 94 -9.94 17.59 0.73
CA ASP A 94 -11.22 17.34 1.38
C ASP A 94 -11.40 15.86 1.78
N PHE A 95 -10.45 15.00 1.41
CA PHE A 95 -10.31 13.62 1.87
C PHE A 95 -8.88 13.39 2.38
N SER A 96 -8.73 12.42 3.28
CA SER A 96 -7.47 12.13 3.96
C SER A 96 -6.64 11.05 3.28
N ARG A 97 -7.28 9.99 2.74
CA ARG A 97 -6.62 8.90 2.02
C ARG A 97 -7.62 8.03 1.27
N ILE A 98 -7.10 7.31 0.28
CA ILE A 98 -7.75 6.16 -0.35
C ILE A 98 -7.16 4.91 0.29
N VAL A 99 -8.01 3.99 0.72
CA VAL A 99 -7.63 2.71 1.30
C VAL A 99 -8.05 1.60 0.34
N VAL A 100 -7.10 0.84 -0.16
CA VAL A 100 -7.35 -0.37 -0.95
C VAL A 100 -7.15 -1.57 -0.05
N SER A 101 -8.25 -2.21 0.35
CA SER A 101 -8.20 -3.43 1.14
C SER A 101 -8.03 -4.64 0.24
N ARG A 102 -7.17 -5.58 0.64
CA ARG A 102 -6.75 -6.71 -0.20
C ARG A 102 -6.98 -8.05 0.49
N PHE A 103 -7.17 -9.11 -0.29
CA PHE A 103 -7.26 -10.47 0.25
C PHE A 103 -5.88 -10.97 0.64
N ASN A 104 -5.75 -11.38 1.91
CA ASN A 104 -4.53 -11.99 2.47
C ASN A 104 -3.25 -11.15 2.30
N LEU A 105 -3.40 -9.84 2.09
CA LEU A 105 -2.32 -8.88 1.94
C LEU A 105 -2.63 -7.62 2.75
N PRO A 106 -1.63 -6.86 3.20
CA PRO A 106 -1.85 -5.60 3.91
C PRO A 106 -2.66 -4.60 3.07
N ASP A 107 -3.42 -3.74 3.73
CA ASP A 107 -4.12 -2.65 3.04
C ASP A 107 -3.11 -1.63 2.48
N VAL A 108 -3.42 -1.08 1.31
CA VAL A 108 -2.62 -0.01 0.70
C VAL A 108 -3.28 1.32 1.02
N SER A 109 -2.53 2.19 1.70
CA SER A 109 -2.94 3.57 1.96
C SER A 109 -2.31 4.50 0.93
N ILE A 110 -3.13 5.30 0.27
CA ILE A 110 -2.73 6.25 -0.78
C ILE A 110 -3.17 7.63 -0.30
N VAL A 111 -2.19 8.50 -0.01
CA VAL A 111 -2.40 9.76 0.70
C VAL A 111 -2.19 10.91 -0.29
N PRO A 112 -3.16 11.83 -0.50
CA PRO A 112 -2.95 12.96 -1.38
C PRO A 112 -1.94 13.93 -0.77
N VAL A 113 -1.04 14.48 -1.60
CA VAL A 113 0.07 15.34 -1.16
C VAL A 113 0.03 16.70 -1.82
N ALA A 114 -0.19 16.76 -3.13
CA ALA A 114 -0.17 18.02 -3.89
C ALA A 114 -1.07 17.93 -5.12
N ARG A 115 -1.42 19.08 -5.70
CA ARG A 115 -2.10 19.13 -7.00
C ARG A 115 -1.10 19.40 -8.12
N ALA A 116 -1.31 18.74 -9.24
CA ALA A 116 -0.61 19.00 -10.48
C ALA A 116 -1.67 19.24 -11.55
N ASP A 117 -1.97 20.51 -11.83
CA ASP A 117 -3.09 20.95 -12.66
C ASP A 117 -4.44 20.35 -12.24
N LYS A 118 -4.96 19.40 -13.04
CA LYS A 118 -6.22 18.69 -12.79
C LYS A 118 -6.00 17.36 -12.10
N ASP A 119 -4.78 16.97 -11.80
CA ASP A 119 -4.45 15.68 -11.19
C ASP A 119 -3.94 15.84 -9.75
N ILE A 120 -3.91 14.71 -9.02
CA ILE A 120 -3.40 14.66 -7.65
C ILE A 120 -2.12 13.85 -7.63
N VAL A 121 -1.15 14.35 -6.88
CA VAL A 121 0.06 13.65 -6.49
C VAL A 121 -0.17 12.96 -5.15
N PHE A 122 0.17 11.68 -5.08
CA PHE A 122 -0.06 10.80 -3.95
C PHE A 122 1.25 10.26 -3.37
N ASP A 123 1.27 10.13 -2.06
CA ASP A 123 2.24 9.33 -1.33
C ASP A 123 1.65 7.94 -1.07
N VAL A 124 2.48 6.92 -1.30
CA VAL A 124 2.12 5.51 -1.07
C VAL A 124 3.19 4.89 -0.20
N PRO A 125 3.03 4.92 1.13
CA PRO A 125 4.08 4.53 2.06
C PRO A 125 4.60 3.11 1.88
N VAL A 126 3.75 2.18 1.43
CA VAL A 126 4.11 0.76 1.25
C VAL A 126 5.08 0.51 0.08
N LEU A 127 5.18 1.43 -0.88
CA LEU A 127 6.12 1.26 -2.00
C LEU A 127 7.57 1.56 -1.61
N ASP A 128 7.80 2.21 -0.46
CA ASP A 128 9.13 2.64 0.02
C ASP A 128 9.99 3.31 -1.08
N THR A 129 9.34 4.11 -1.94
CA THR A 129 10.00 4.80 -3.04
C THR A 129 10.42 6.22 -2.65
N ASN A 130 11.50 6.69 -3.27
CA ASN A 130 11.90 8.10 -3.25
C ASN A 130 11.05 8.99 -4.19
N SER A 131 9.94 8.45 -4.70
CA SER A 131 9.01 9.13 -5.61
C SER A 131 7.63 9.28 -4.97
N TYR A 132 6.86 10.25 -5.45
CA TYR A 132 5.40 10.26 -5.33
C TYR A 132 4.78 9.63 -6.58
N LEU A 133 3.47 9.42 -6.56
CA LEU A 133 2.69 8.95 -7.70
C LEU A 133 1.75 10.05 -8.19
N LEU A 134 1.90 10.47 -9.45
CA LEU A 134 0.98 11.39 -10.11
C LEU A 134 -0.18 10.61 -10.74
N SER A 135 -1.41 11.00 -10.43
CA SER A 135 -2.59 10.54 -11.15
C SER A 135 -2.56 11.05 -12.59
N MET A 136 -2.88 10.18 -13.55
CA MET A 136 -3.08 10.58 -14.95
C MET A 136 -4.56 10.47 -15.33
N SER A 137 -5.43 11.01 -14.49
CA SER A 137 -6.89 10.89 -14.62
C SER A 137 -7.54 12.10 -15.27
N GLY A 138 -6.81 13.22 -15.43
CA GLY A 138 -7.39 14.47 -15.93
C GLY A 138 -8.48 15.04 -15.02
N GLY A 139 -8.49 14.65 -13.74
CA GLY A 139 -9.48 15.05 -12.73
C GLY A 139 -10.62 14.06 -12.51
N GLU A 140 -10.73 12.99 -13.33
CA GLU A 140 -11.79 11.99 -13.18
C GLU A 140 -11.73 11.26 -11.84
N LEU A 141 -10.53 11.02 -11.29
CA LEU A 141 -10.36 10.41 -9.98
C LEU A 141 -10.93 11.30 -8.87
N GLN A 142 -10.73 12.61 -8.95
CA GLN A 142 -11.28 13.55 -7.96
C GLN A 142 -12.80 13.61 -8.05
N GLU A 143 -13.34 13.61 -9.26
CA GLU A 143 -14.78 13.61 -9.47
C GLU A 143 -15.43 12.32 -8.93
N LEU A 144 -14.76 11.18 -9.11
CA LEU A 144 -15.18 9.91 -8.52
C LEU A 144 -15.17 9.99 -6.98
N ILE A 145 -14.11 10.53 -6.38
CA ILE A 145 -14.01 10.72 -4.93
C ILE A 145 -15.10 11.65 -4.41
N ARG A 146 -15.35 12.75 -5.12
CA ARG A 146 -16.41 13.72 -4.77
C ARG A 146 -17.78 13.04 -4.79
N LYS A 147 -18.12 12.33 -5.87
CA LYS A 147 -19.39 11.59 -5.98
C LYS A 147 -19.54 10.51 -4.91
N ALA A 148 -18.47 9.80 -4.58
CA ALA A 148 -18.50 8.73 -3.60
C ALA A 148 -18.62 9.22 -2.15
N THR A 149 -18.29 10.49 -1.89
CA THR A 149 -18.28 11.08 -0.55
C THR A 149 -19.34 12.17 -0.34
N GLN A 150 -20.22 12.35 -1.33
CA GLN A 150 -21.45 13.11 -1.20
C GLN A 150 -22.54 12.16 -0.70
N GLU A 151 -22.74 12.15 0.62
CA GLU A 151 -24.00 11.69 1.23
C GLU A 151 -25.10 12.72 1.00
#